data_AF-A0A418KHK0-F1
#
_entry.id   AF-A0A418KHK0-F1
#
_cell.length_a   1.000
_cell.length_b   1.000
_cell.length_c   1.000
_cell.angle_alpha   90.00
_cell.angle_beta   90.00
_cell.angle_gamma   90.00
#
_symmetry.space_group_name_H-M   'P 1'
#
loop_
_entity.id
_entity.type
_entity.pdbx_description
1 polymer ?
#
loop_
_entity_poly.entity_id
_entity_poly.type
_entity_poly.pdbx_seq_one_letter_code
_entity_poly.pdbx_strand_id
1 'polypeptide(L)'
;MFATALAAGVVGPAFAEPVVPSESDIQDARDAEAAAAGSVAALEARLAALTAQVDALYIEAAKAIEAYNGARVLLEQATEAERTARETARQRAAEAEQARVALGRMAAATYSQGGQLAGVGMVLGADDGQALYEGIGALRAVTRSQTTIAQRARDARQEADDAAAQAATALAERSAAAEQADAAR
;
A
#
# COMPACT_ATOMS: atom_id res chain seq x y z
N MET A 1 60.18 39.81 16.77
CA MET A 1 60.41 40.86 17.77
C MET A 1 60.26 40.25 19.15
N PHE A 2 61.32 40.37 19.99
CA PHE A 2 61.39 40.25 21.47
C PHE A 2 60.73 39.04 22.16
N ALA A 3 61.33 38.34 23.13
CA ALA A 3 62.63 38.45 23.78
C ALA A 3 62.96 37.11 24.45
N THR A 4 64.20 36.68 24.29
CA THR A 4 64.86 35.62 25.03
C THR A 4 65.06 36.05 26.48
N ALA A 5 64.67 35.22 27.45
CA ALA A 5 65.12 35.34 28.83
C ALA A 5 65.71 33.99 29.27
N LEU A 6 67.03 33.85 29.09
CA LEU A 6 67.85 32.83 29.73
C LEU A 6 67.87 33.13 31.24
N ALA A 7 67.25 32.27 32.04
CA ALA A 7 67.58 32.16 33.45
C ALA A 7 68.61 31.04 33.62
N ALA A 8 69.88 31.42 33.70
CA ALA A 8 70.96 30.56 34.13
C ALA A 8 70.79 30.26 35.63
N GLY A 9 70.08 29.19 35.95
CA GLY A 9 70.02 28.60 37.28
C GLY A 9 71.00 27.43 37.36
N VAL A 10 71.93 27.51 38.30
CA VAL A 10 72.92 26.48 38.64
C VAL A 10 72.26 25.11 38.77
N VAL A 11 72.61 24.16 37.89
CA VAL A 11 72.28 22.73 38.06
C VAL A 11 73.25 22.16 39.09
N GLY A 12 72.94 22.35 40.37
CA GLY A 12 73.50 21.50 41.41
C GLY A 12 73.01 20.06 41.21
N PRO A 13 73.76 19.03 41.61
CA PRO A 13 73.24 17.68 41.60
C PRO A 13 71.99 17.68 42.47
N ALA A 14 70.82 17.46 41.85
CA ALA A 14 69.61 17.15 42.60
C ALA A 14 69.83 15.76 43.20
N PHE A 15 70.48 15.74 44.37
CA PHE A 15 70.35 14.63 45.29
C PHE A 15 68.90 14.66 45.76
N ALA A 16 68.02 14.01 44.99
CA ALA A 16 66.78 13.51 45.54
C ALA A 16 67.22 12.49 46.59
N GLU A 17 67.30 12.91 47.85
CA GLU A 17 67.29 11.97 48.96
C GLU A 17 66.12 11.02 48.69
N PRO A 18 66.34 9.69 48.62
CA PRO A 18 65.24 8.76 48.50
C PRO A 18 64.42 8.89 49.78
N VAL A 19 63.42 9.76 49.75
CA VAL A 19 62.42 9.85 50.80
C VAL A 19 61.64 8.56 50.68
N VAL A 20 61.99 7.60 51.54
CA VAL A 20 61.24 6.37 51.66
C VAL A 20 59.83 6.78 52.10
N PRO A 21 58.78 6.44 51.34
CA PRO A 21 57.42 6.77 51.70
C PRO A 21 57.13 6.29 53.12
N SER A 22 56.44 7.12 53.90
CA SER A 22 55.96 6.69 55.21
C SER A 22 54.84 5.66 55.03
N GLU A 23 54.58 4.86 56.07
CA GLU A 23 53.42 3.95 56.08
C GLU A 23 52.09 4.68 55.81
N SER A 24 51.99 5.95 56.21
CA SER A 24 50.83 6.81 55.90
C SER A 24 50.71 7.08 54.41
N ASP A 25 51.81 7.43 53.73
CA ASP A 25 51.80 7.70 52.29
C ASP A 25 51.42 6.45 51.48
N ILE A 26 51.86 5.28 51.94
CA ILE A 26 51.49 3.99 51.33
C ILE A 26 50.01 3.71 51.54
N GLN A 27 49.46 3.97 52.73
CA GLN A 27 48.05 3.77 53.02
C GLN A 27 47.17 4.72 52.22
N ASP A 28 47.51 6.00 52.16
CA ASP A 28 46.79 7.01 51.36
C ASP A 28 46.79 6.65 49.87
N ALA A 29 47.92 6.16 49.34
CA ALA A 29 48.01 5.68 47.98
C ALA A 29 47.12 4.46 47.71
N ARG A 30 47.05 3.50 48.65
CA ARG A 30 46.16 2.33 48.57
C ARG A 30 44.69 2.73 48.61
N ASP A 31 44.33 3.71 49.45
CA ASP A 31 42.96 4.21 49.57
C ASP A 31 42.56 4.96 48.29
N ALA A 32 43.47 5.75 47.71
CA ALA A 32 43.26 6.41 46.42
C ALA A 32 43.12 5.40 45.26
N GLU A 33 43.94 4.35 45.23
CA GLU A 33 43.83 3.25 44.26
C GLU A 33 42.47 2.55 44.37
N ALA A 34 42.03 2.21 45.59
CA ALA A 34 40.73 1.59 45.83
C ALA A 34 39.57 2.49 45.39
N ALA A 35 39.64 3.80 45.65
CA ALA A 35 38.64 4.77 45.20
C ALA A 35 38.60 4.91 43.67
N ALA A 36 39.76 4.90 43.02
CA ALA A 36 39.87 4.92 41.56
C ALA A 36 39.31 3.62 40.95
N ALA A 37 39.63 2.46 41.51
CA ALA A 37 39.09 1.17 41.08
C ALA A 37 37.56 1.13 41.20
N GLY A 38 37.00 1.66 42.30
CA GLY A 38 35.55 1.81 42.48
C GLY A 38 34.91 2.72 41.42
N SER A 39 35.60 3.81 41.05
CA SER A 39 35.15 4.72 40.00
C SER A 39 35.18 4.07 38.61
N VAL A 40 36.24 3.31 38.29
CA VAL A 40 36.34 2.54 37.04
C VAL A 40 35.22 1.51 36.96
N ALA A 41 34.99 0.73 38.03
CA ALA A 41 33.92 -0.26 38.06
C ALA A 41 32.53 0.38 37.85
N ALA A 42 32.28 1.56 38.44
CA ALA A 42 31.04 2.29 38.23
C ALA A 42 30.88 2.79 36.78
N LEU A 43 31.97 3.24 36.15
CA LEU A 43 31.98 3.65 34.74
C LEU A 43 31.76 2.46 33.80
N GLU A 44 32.39 1.31 34.06
CA GLU A 44 32.21 0.08 33.29
C GLU A 44 30.76 -0.42 33.38
N ALA A 45 30.17 -0.42 34.58
CA ALA A 45 28.76 -0.77 34.76
C ALA A 45 27.84 0.18 33.99
N ARG A 46 28.11 1.49 34.01
CA ARG A 46 27.35 2.49 33.26
C ARG A 46 27.51 2.31 31.74
N LEU A 47 28.73 2.01 31.27
CA LEU A 47 28.99 1.74 29.87
C LEU A 47 28.22 0.50 29.40
N ALA A 48 28.26 -0.59 30.16
CA ALA A 48 27.51 -1.81 29.85
C ALA A 48 26.00 -1.54 29.77
N ALA A 49 25.45 -0.75 30.69
CA ALA A 49 24.04 -0.36 30.66
C ALA A 49 23.69 0.50 29.44
N LEU A 50 24.56 1.44 29.05
CA LEU A 50 24.36 2.26 27.85
C LEU A 50 24.45 1.44 26.57
N THR A 51 25.40 0.51 26.47
CA THR A 51 25.51 -0.42 25.34
C THR A 51 24.24 -1.24 25.19
N ALA A 52 23.72 -1.80 26.30
CA ALA A 52 22.46 -2.55 26.26
C ALA A 52 21.25 -1.68 25.83
N GLN A 53 21.20 -0.41 26.25
CA GLN A 53 20.16 0.52 25.79
C GLN A 53 20.28 0.83 24.29
N VAL A 54 21.49 1.04 23.79
CA VAL A 54 21.74 1.27 22.37
C VAL A 54 21.33 0.06 21.54
N ASP A 55 21.68 -1.15 21.98
CA ASP A 55 21.27 -2.39 21.30
C ASP A 55 19.75 -2.55 21.26
N ALA A 56 19.06 -2.24 22.36
CA ALA A 56 17.60 -2.25 22.43
C ALA A 56 16.97 -1.23 21.45
N LEU A 57 17.51 -0.01 21.40
CA LEU A 57 17.06 1.04 20.48
C LEU A 57 17.29 0.64 19.02
N TYR A 58 18.40 -0.04 18.69
CA TYR A 58 18.63 -0.55 17.35
C TYR A 58 17.58 -1.59 16.95
N ILE A 59 17.21 -2.49 17.86
CA ILE A 59 16.17 -3.49 17.62
C ILE A 59 14.81 -2.81 17.41
N GLU A 60 14.46 -1.82 18.23
CA GLU A 60 13.21 -1.06 18.08
C GLU A 60 13.16 -0.29 16.77
N ALA A 61 14.25 0.38 16.39
CA ALA A 61 14.36 1.07 15.12
C ALA A 61 14.22 0.11 13.93
N ALA A 62 14.87 -1.06 13.98
CA ALA A 62 14.76 -2.07 12.94
C ALA A 62 13.30 -2.56 12.77
N LYS A 63 12.59 -2.82 13.87
CA LYS A 63 11.17 -3.20 13.86
C LYS A 63 10.28 -2.10 13.27
N ALA A 64 10.52 -0.84 13.63
CA ALA A 64 9.76 0.29 13.10
C ALA A 64 9.97 0.44 11.58
N ILE A 65 11.22 0.31 11.11
CA ILE A 65 11.56 0.36 9.69
C ILE A 65 10.88 -0.79 8.93
N GLU A 66 10.88 -2.01 9.47
CA GLU A 66 10.22 -3.16 8.86
C GLU A 66 8.70 -2.95 8.77
N ALA A 67 8.07 -2.47 9.84
CA ALA A 67 6.64 -2.16 9.86
C ALA A 67 6.27 -1.08 8.82
N TYR A 68 7.05 0.00 8.75
CA TYR A 68 6.86 1.08 7.77
C TYR A 68 7.00 0.57 6.34
N ASN A 69 8.07 -0.19 6.06
CA ASN A 69 8.29 -0.76 4.72
C ASN A 69 7.17 -1.74 4.35
N GLY A 70 6.72 -2.57 5.29
CA GLY A 70 5.58 -3.47 5.08
C GLY A 70 4.30 -2.71 4.74
N ALA A 71 3.98 -1.65 5.49
CA ALA A 71 2.80 -0.82 5.24
C ALA A 71 2.88 -0.10 3.89
N ARG A 72 4.05 0.37 3.48
CA ARG A 72 4.26 0.95 2.14
C ARG A 72 4.02 -0.03 1.01
N VAL A 73 4.49 -1.27 1.15
CA VAL A 73 4.26 -2.32 0.15
C VAL A 73 2.76 -2.63 0.03
N LEU A 74 2.04 -2.72 1.15
CA LEU A 74 0.60 -2.93 1.15
C LEU A 74 -0.14 -1.77 0.47
N LEU A 75 0.25 -0.52 0.72
CA LEU A 75 -0.32 0.65 0.06
C LEU A 75 -0.09 0.62 -1.46
N GLU A 76 1.12 0.26 -1.90
CA GLU A 76 1.42 0.14 -3.32
C GLU A 76 0.56 -0.94 -4.00
N GLN A 77 0.45 -2.11 -3.37
CA GLN A 77 -0.40 -3.20 -3.86
C GLN A 77 -1.87 -2.80 -3.94
N ALA A 78 -2.40 -2.14 -2.90
CA ALA A 78 -3.78 -1.68 -2.87
C ALA A 78 -4.04 -0.56 -3.89
N THR A 79 -3.03 0.27 -4.18
CA THR A 79 -3.10 1.31 -5.22
C THR A 79 -3.21 0.70 -6.61
N GLU A 80 -2.40 -0.31 -6.92
CA GLU A 80 -2.47 -1.03 -8.19
C GLU A 80 -3.78 -1.81 -8.34
N ALA A 81 -4.28 -2.41 -7.25
CA ALA A 81 -5.59 -3.06 -7.23
C ALA A 81 -6.74 -2.07 -7.50
N GLU A 82 -6.76 -0.90 -6.84
CA GLU A 82 -7.75 0.17 -7.10
C GLU A 82 -7.71 0.63 -8.55
N ARG A 83 -6.51 0.87 -9.07
CA ARG A 83 -6.33 1.31 -10.46
C ARG A 83 -6.93 0.29 -11.43
N THR A 84 -6.61 -0.98 -11.25
CA THR A 84 -7.09 -2.10 -12.09
C THR A 84 -8.61 -2.27 -12.00
N ALA A 85 -9.16 -2.25 -10.78
CA ALA A 85 -10.59 -2.37 -10.56
C ALA A 85 -11.36 -1.19 -11.18
N ARG A 86 -10.82 0.03 -11.06
CA ARG A 86 -11.40 1.23 -11.68
C ARG A 86 -11.38 1.17 -13.21
N GLU A 87 -10.29 0.68 -13.81
CA GLU A 87 -10.20 0.49 -15.27
C GLU A 87 -11.23 -0.53 -15.75
N THR A 88 -11.38 -1.65 -15.03
CA THR A 88 -12.39 -2.68 -15.32
C THR A 88 -13.80 -2.11 -15.20
N ALA A 89 -14.11 -1.37 -14.13
CA ALA A 89 -15.41 -0.72 -13.95
C ALA A 89 -15.75 0.23 -15.11
N ARG A 90 -14.78 1.01 -15.58
CA ARG A 90 -14.97 1.89 -16.76
C ARG A 90 -15.26 1.10 -18.03
N GLN A 91 -14.53 0.00 -18.25
CA GLN A 91 -14.76 -0.87 -19.39
C GLN A 91 -16.16 -1.47 -19.36
N ARG A 92 -16.57 -2.06 -18.23
CA ARG A 92 -17.90 -2.67 -18.07
C ARG A 92 -19.02 -1.65 -18.19
N ALA A 93 -18.85 -0.44 -17.66
CA ALA A 93 -19.81 0.64 -17.86
C ALA A 93 -19.98 1.01 -19.35
N ALA A 94 -18.88 1.04 -20.12
CA ALA A 94 -18.95 1.30 -21.56
C ALA A 94 -19.66 0.16 -22.32
N GLU A 95 -19.41 -1.10 -21.96
CA GLU A 95 -20.09 -2.26 -22.52
C GLU A 95 -21.60 -2.24 -22.21
N ALA A 96 -21.97 -1.90 -20.97
CA ALA A 96 -23.35 -1.73 -20.54
C ALA A 96 -24.07 -0.63 -21.34
N GLU A 97 -23.40 0.50 -21.59
CA GLU A 97 -23.97 1.59 -22.39
C GLU A 97 -24.19 1.18 -23.85
N GLN A 98 -23.24 0.46 -24.45
CA GLN A 98 -23.42 -0.08 -25.80
C GLN A 98 -24.61 -1.05 -25.87
N ALA A 99 -24.75 -1.94 -24.88
CA ALA A 99 -25.86 -2.87 -24.81
C ALA A 99 -27.21 -2.15 -24.59
N ARG A 100 -27.22 -1.08 -23.77
CA ARG A 100 -28.38 -0.20 -23.58
C ARG A 100 -28.80 0.47 -24.88
N VAL A 101 -27.86 1.00 -25.66
CA VAL A 101 -28.13 1.59 -26.98
C VAL A 101 -28.70 0.56 -27.96
N ALA A 102 -28.14 -0.65 -28.00
CA ALA A 102 -28.66 -1.74 -28.84
C ALA A 102 -30.10 -2.12 -28.47
N LEU A 103 -30.40 -2.23 -27.17
CA LEU A 103 -31.75 -2.47 -26.67
C LEU A 103 -32.71 -1.33 -27.03
N GLY A 104 -32.28 -0.08 -26.92
CA GLY A 104 -33.06 1.10 -27.31
C GLY A 104 -33.39 1.11 -28.80
N ARG A 105 -32.42 0.79 -29.67
CA ARG A 105 -32.64 0.67 -31.13
C ARG A 105 -33.63 -0.44 -31.46
N MET A 106 -33.53 -1.59 -30.79
CA MET A 106 -34.47 -2.69 -30.93
C MET A 106 -35.90 -2.28 -30.52
N ALA A 107 -36.04 -1.57 -29.39
CA ALA A 107 -37.31 -1.07 -28.92
C ALA A 107 -37.93 -0.06 -29.91
N ALA A 108 -37.12 0.87 -30.43
CA ALA A 108 -37.55 1.84 -31.44
C ALA A 108 -38.00 1.16 -32.74
N ALA A 109 -37.23 0.18 -33.24
CA ALA A 109 -37.59 -0.60 -34.42
C ALA A 109 -38.91 -1.35 -34.23
N THR A 110 -39.07 -2.00 -33.07
CA THR A 110 -40.30 -2.74 -32.72
C THR A 110 -41.51 -1.81 -32.66
N TYR A 111 -41.36 -0.62 -32.08
CA TYR A 111 -42.44 0.38 -32.02
C TYR A 111 -42.80 0.91 -33.41
N SER A 112 -41.79 1.25 -34.23
CA SER A 112 -41.99 1.81 -35.58
C SER A 112 -42.68 0.84 -36.55
N GLN A 113 -42.48 -0.47 -36.37
CA GLN A 113 -43.06 -1.50 -37.24
C GLN A 113 -44.45 -1.97 -36.76
N GLY A 114 -45.08 -1.31 -35.78
CA GLY A 114 -46.40 -1.71 -35.26
C GLY A 114 -46.36 -2.87 -34.26
N GLY A 115 -45.18 -3.19 -33.72
CA GLY A 115 -44.97 -4.24 -32.73
C GLY A 115 -45.13 -5.66 -33.28
N GLN A 116 -45.25 -6.63 -32.37
CA GLN A 116 -45.39 -8.04 -32.74
C GLN A 116 -46.66 -8.32 -33.56
N LEU A 117 -47.69 -7.46 -33.46
CA LEU A 117 -48.96 -7.61 -34.16
C LEU A 117 -48.84 -7.43 -35.68
N ALA A 118 -47.93 -6.57 -36.15
CA ALA A 118 -47.67 -6.42 -37.58
C ALA A 118 -47.00 -7.67 -38.18
N GLY A 119 -46.11 -8.32 -37.41
CA GLY A 119 -45.51 -9.61 -37.80
C GLY A 119 -46.55 -10.73 -37.87
N VAL A 120 -47.51 -10.75 -36.94
CA VAL A 120 -48.65 -11.68 -36.99
C VAL A 120 -49.55 -11.40 -38.18
N GLY A 121 -49.78 -10.12 -38.52
CA GLY A 121 -50.53 -9.72 -39.72
C GLY A 121 -49.89 -10.21 -41.02
N MET A 122 -48.56 -10.15 -41.14
CA MET A 122 -47.83 -10.69 -42.31
C MET A 122 -47.94 -12.22 -42.41
N VAL A 123 -47.85 -12.94 -41.28
CA VAL A 123 -47.97 -14.40 -41.26
C VAL A 123 -49.39 -14.84 -41.61
N LEU A 124 -50.41 -14.13 -41.12
CA LEU A 124 -51.83 -14.44 -41.39
C LEU A 124 -52.28 -14.00 -42.79
N GLY A 125 -51.58 -13.05 -43.42
CA GLY A 125 -51.85 -12.56 -44.77
C GLY A 125 -51.00 -13.23 -45.87
N ALA A 126 -50.30 -14.32 -45.57
CA ALA A 126 -49.46 -15.02 -46.55
C ALA A 126 -50.30 -15.68 -47.66
N ASP A 127 -49.94 -15.44 -48.92
CA ASP A 127 -50.69 -15.88 -50.10
C ASP A 127 -50.58 -17.39 -50.39
N ASP A 128 -49.52 -18.04 -49.89
CA ASP A 128 -49.29 -19.48 -50.04
C ASP A 128 -48.56 -20.11 -48.84
N GLY A 129 -48.47 -21.44 -48.84
CA GLY A 129 -47.83 -22.20 -47.76
C GLY A 129 -46.33 -21.95 -47.62
N GLN A 130 -45.62 -21.62 -48.71
CA GLN A 130 -44.18 -21.35 -48.65
C GLN A 130 -43.92 -19.99 -47.99
N ALA A 131 -44.66 -18.96 -48.38
CA ALA A 131 -44.62 -17.63 -47.78
C ALA A 131 -44.95 -17.67 -46.28
N LEU A 132 -45.89 -18.55 -45.87
CA LEU A 132 -46.20 -18.78 -44.46
C LEU A 132 -45.01 -19.37 -43.68
N TYR A 133 -44.33 -20.39 -44.22
CA TYR A 133 -43.17 -21.00 -43.57
C TYR A 133 -42.01 -20.02 -43.43
N GLU A 134 -41.72 -19.25 -44.47
CA GLU A 134 -40.67 -18.22 -44.47
C GLU A 134 -40.98 -17.12 -43.43
N GLY A 135 -42.23 -16.65 -43.37
CA GLY A 135 -42.69 -15.66 -42.39
C GLY A 135 -42.57 -16.14 -40.93
N ILE A 136 -42.94 -17.39 -40.66
CA ILE A 136 -42.78 -18.00 -39.32
C ILE A 136 -41.28 -18.13 -38.95
N GLY A 137 -40.44 -18.52 -39.92
CA GLY A 137 -38.99 -18.62 -39.73
C GLY A 137 -38.37 -17.26 -39.37
N ALA A 138 -38.72 -16.22 -40.12
CA ALA A 138 -38.27 -14.85 -39.88
C ALA A 138 -38.73 -14.33 -38.51
N LEU A 139 -40.01 -14.54 -38.15
CA LEU A 139 -40.55 -14.14 -36.85
C LEU A 139 -39.79 -14.80 -35.69
N ARG A 140 -39.54 -16.11 -35.77
CA ARG A 140 -38.75 -16.83 -34.75
C ARG A 140 -37.32 -16.30 -34.63
N ALA A 141 -36.68 -15.99 -35.75
CA ALA A 141 -35.34 -15.44 -35.76
C ALA A 141 -35.31 -14.04 -35.09
N VAL A 142 -36.29 -13.19 -35.41
CA VAL A 142 -36.43 -11.85 -34.81
C VAL A 142 -36.67 -11.95 -33.31
N THR A 143 -37.64 -12.76 -32.86
CA THR A 143 -37.94 -12.93 -31.42
C THR A 143 -36.73 -13.44 -30.65
N ARG A 144 -35.99 -14.41 -31.21
CA ARG A 144 -34.75 -14.91 -30.60
C ARG A 144 -33.71 -13.79 -30.47
N SER A 145 -33.51 -13.02 -31.55
CA SER A 145 -32.58 -11.88 -31.55
C SER A 145 -32.96 -10.84 -30.49
N GLN A 146 -34.26 -10.52 -30.36
CA GLN A 146 -34.75 -9.57 -29.36
C GLN A 146 -34.47 -10.04 -27.93
N THR A 147 -34.77 -11.32 -27.63
CA THR A 147 -34.46 -11.92 -26.34
C THR A 147 -32.96 -11.88 -26.05
N THR A 148 -32.11 -12.18 -27.04
CA THR A 148 -30.66 -12.10 -26.90
C THR A 148 -30.17 -10.68 -26.61
N ILE A 149 -30.69 -9.67 -27.29
CA ILE A 149 -30.32 -8.25 -27.05
C ILE A 149 -30.74 -7.83 -25.63
N ALA A 150 -31.97 -8.14 -25.23
CA ALA A 150 -32.47 -7.81 -23.89
C ALA A 150 -31.72 -8.55 -22.77
N GLN A 151 -31.31 -9.80 -23.01
CA GLN A 151 -30.48 -10.56 -22.07
C GLN A 151 -29.09 -9.92 -21.94
N ARG A 152 -28.40 -9.67 -23.06
CA ARG A 152 -27.07 -9.02 -23.06
C ARG A 152 -27.07 -7.66 -22.36
N ALA A 153 -28.12 -6.85 -22.54
CA ALA A 153 -28.23 -5.57 -21.86
C ALA A 153 -28.39 -5.70 -20.34
N ARG A 154 -29.11 -6.73 -19.88
CA ARG A 154 -29.22 -7.02 -18.44
C ARG A 154 -27.91 -7.53 -17.87
N ASP A 155 -27.27 -8.47 -18.55
CA ASP A 155 -25.99 -9.06 -18.11
C ASP A 155 -24.89 -8.00 -18.08
N ALA A 156 -24.74 -7.20 -19.13
CA ALA A 156 -23.73 -6.13 -19.17
C ALA A 156 -23.95 -5.08 -18.08
N ARG A 157 -25.21 -4.76 -17.75
CA ARG A 157 -25.52 -3.87 -16.63
C ARG A 157 -25.11 -4.48 -15.29
N GLN A 158 -25.45 -5.75 -15.06
CA GLN A 158 -25.06 -6.44 -13.83
C GLN A 158 -23.53 -6.48 -13.67
N GLU A 159 -22.81 -6.84 -14.75
CA GLU A 159 -21.35 -6.84 -14.75
C GLU A 159 -20.75 -5.45 -14.47
N ALA A 160 -21.38 -4.38 -14.97
CA ALA A 160 -20.96 -3.01 -14.68
C ALA A 160 -21.21 -2.62 -13.21
N ASP A 161 -22.36 -2.98 -12.66
CA ASP A 161 -22.70 -2.72 -11.26
C ASP A 161 -21.75 -3.49 -10.31
N ASP A 162 -21.45 -4.76 -10.63
CA ASP A 162 -20.50 -5.57 -9.86
C ASP A 162 -19.07 -5.01 -9.93
N ALA A 163 -18.61 -4.62 -11.13
CA ALA A 163 -17.29 -4.01 -11.29
C ALA A 163 -17.19 -2.66 -10.57
N ALA A 164 -18.25 -1.86 -10.55
CA ALA A 164 -18.30 -0.61 -9.80
C ALA A 164 -18.20 -0.86 -8.28
N ALA A 165 -18.89 -1.87 -7.77
CA ALA A 165 -18.78 -2.26 -6.36
C ALA A 165 -17.36 -2.73 -6.01
N GLN A 166 -16.72 -3.53 -6.87
CA GLN A 166 -15.32 -3.95 -6.68
C GLN A 166 -14.36 -2.77 -6.67
N ALA A 167 -14.53 -1.79 -7.55
CA ALA A 167 -13.71 -0.58 -7.55
C ALA A 167 -13.90 0.25 -6.27
N ALA A 168 -15.11 0.32 -5.72
CA ALA A 168 -15.37 0.99 -4.45
C ALA A 168 -14.70 0.28 -3.27
N THR A 169 -14.74 -1.06 -3.24
CA THR A 169 -14.03 -1.86 -2.23
C THR A 169 -12.53 -1.65 -2.32
N ALA A 170 -11.94 -1.72 -3.52
CA ALA A 170 -10.51 -1.52 -3.71
C ALA A 170 -10.05 -0.10 -3.32
N LEU A 171 -10.89 0.92 -3.52
CA LEU A 171 -10.65 2.28 -3.03
C LEU A 171 -10.62 2.35 -1.50
N ALA A 172 -11.55 1.65 -0.83
CA ALA A 172 -11.59 1.59 0.63
C ALA A 172 -10.34 0.87 1.18
N GLU A 173 -9.94 -0.24 0.58
CA GLU A 173 -8.72 -0.97 0.93
C GLU A 173 -7.46 -0.11 0.75
N ARG A 174 -7.35 0.62 -0.36
CA ARG A 174 -6.25 1.57 -0.59
C ARG A 174 -6.21 2.66 0.48
N SER A 175 -7.37 3.16 0.89
CA SER A 175 -7.46 4.22 1.91
C SER A 175 -7.03 3.70 3.28
N ALA A 176 -7.48 2.50 3.66
CA ALA A 176 -7.04 1.83 4.89
C ALA A 176 -5.53 1.53 4.88
N ALA A 177 -4.98 1.07 3.75
CA ALA A 177 -3.54 0.85 3.61
C ALA A 177 -2.74 2.16 3.70
N ALA A 178 -3.30 3.28 3.21
CA ALA A 178 -2.67 4.59 3.33
C ALA A 178 -2.62 5.05 4.79
N GLU A 179 -3.72 4.90 5.53
CA GLU A 179 -3.77 5.22 6.96
C GLU A 179 -2.77 4.37 7.76
N GLN A 180 -2.62 3.08 7.43
CA GLN A 180 -1.62 2.21 8.06
C GLN A 180 -0.19 2.65 7.76
N ALA A 181 0.10 3.06 6.52
CA ALA A 181 1.42 3.56 6.13
C ALA A 181 1.76 4.89 6.83
N ASP A 182 0.78 5.77 7.00
CA ASP A 182 0.95 7.03 7.73
C ASP A 182 1.12 6.80 9.24
N ALA A 183 0.42 5.83 9.82
CA ALA A 183 0.56 5.47 11.24
C ALA A 183 1.90 4.78 11.55
N ALA A 184 2.52 4.14 10.56
CA ALA A 184 3.82 3.48 10.70
C ALA A 184 5.02 4.41 10.47
N ARG A 185 4.78 5.68 10.13
CA ARG A 185 5.80 6.69 9.83
C ARG A 185 6.33 7.39 11.08
#